data_AF-A0A1L6RCD5-F1
#
_entry.id   AF-A0A1L6RCD5-F1
#
_cell.length_a   1.000
_cell.length_b   1.000
_cell.length_c   1.000
_cell.angle_alpha   90.00
_cell.angle_beta   90.00
_cell.angle_gamma   90.00
#
_symmetry.space_group_name_H-M   'P 1'
#
loop_
_entity.id
_entity.type
_entity.pdbx_description
1 polymer ?
#
loop_
_entity_poly.entity_id
_entity_poly.type
_entity_poly.pdbx_seq_one_letter_code
_entity_poly.pdbx_strand_id
1 'polypeptide(L)'
;MFGNFRSAPGIKPTTIPRPGQVSPDEYSKFDKYLVPENIEQRKYRFENGYGALVTYYRPTNTYDLNQIKWIGDQNIFIDGISVDTTDKVEYIVAALNEIKSKKDD
;
A
#
# COMPACT_ATOMS: atom_id res chain seq x y z
N MET A 1 10.60 13.89 64.26
CA MET A 1 10.16 12.50 64.43
C MET A 1 10.07 11.87 63.05
N PHE A 2 11.10 11.14 62.62
CA PHE A 2 11.13 10.50 61.31
C PHE A 2 10.44 9.14 61.40
N GLY A 3 9.28 9.02 60.76
CA GLY A 3 8.56 7.75 60.63
C GLY A 3 9.29 6.81 59.69
N ASN A 4 9.75 5.68 60.22
CA ASN A 4 10.27 4.56 59.45
C ASN A 4 9.14 3.96 58.60
N PHE A 5 9.11 4.24 57.31
CA PHE A 5 8.32 3.47 56.35
C PHE A 5 9.06 2.18 56.02
N ARG A 6 8.56 1.07 56.60
CA ARG A 6 8.92 -0.29 56.18
C ARG A 6 8.37 -0.50 54.76
N SER A 7 9.25 -0.58 53.77
CA SER A 7 8.88 -1.00 52.41
C SER A 7 8.37 -2.45 52.46
N ALA A 8 7.10 -2.65 52.11
CA ALA A 8 6.56 -3.98 51.88
C ALA A 8 7.25 -4.61 50.66
N PRO A 9 7.70 -5.89 50.72
CA PRO A 9 8.25 -6.57 49.57
C PRO A 9 7.07 -6.95 48.65
N GLY A 10 6.95 -6.30 47.49
CA GLY A 10 6.02 -6.79 46.47
C GLY A 10 5.39 -5.77 45.54
N ILE A 11 5.52 -4.46 45.77
CA ILE A 11 4.96 -3.48 44.83
C ILE A 11 6.13 -2.75 44.16
N LYS A 12 6.52 -3.27 42.98
CA LYS A 12 7.41 -2.55 42.06
C LYS A 12 6.74 -1.20 41.74
N PRO A 13 7.46 -0.06 41.79
CA PRO A 13 6.93 1.18 41.27
C PRO A 13 6.50 0.94 39.82
N THR A 14 5.22 1.11 39.53
CA THR A 14 4.72 1.06 38.16
C THR A 14 5.34 2.24 37.43
N THR A 15 6.45 1.99 36.75
CA THR A 15 7.05 2.96 35.83
C THR A 15 6.00 3.28 34.80
N ILE A 16 5.34 4.42 34.94
CA ILE A 16 4.50 5.00 33.89
C ILE A 16 5.45 5.17 32.69
N PRO A 17 5.18 4.54 31.54
CA PRO A 17 6.06 4.66 30.39
C PRO A 17 6.12 6.13 29.97
N ARG A 18 7.33 6.64 29.77
CA ARG A 18 7.53 8.00 29.26
C ARG A 18 6.96 8.05 27.84
N PRO A 19 6.34 9.17 27.42
CA PRO A 19 5.88 9.32 26.04
C PRO A 19 7.07 9.07 25.09
N GLY A 20 6.95 8.04 24.24
CA GLY A 20 7.98 7.63 23.29
C GLY A 20 8.66 6.27 23.55
N GLN A 21 8.37 5.56 24.65
CA GLN A 21 8.79 4.16 24.82
C GLN A 21 7.61 3.21 24.56
N VAL A 22 7.42 2.86 23.29
CA VAL A 22 6.63 1.69 22.87
C VAL A 22 7.49 0.44 23.04
N SER A 23 6.90 -0.64 23.56
CA SER A 23 7.65 -1.89 23.81
C SER A 23 8.01 -2.58 22.49
N PRO A 24 9.11 -3.35 22.39
CA PRO A 24 9.50 -4.05 21.17
C PRO A 24 8.39 -4.98 20.61
N ASP A 25 7.58 -5.56 21.49
CA ASP A 25 6.43 -6.41 21.15
C ASP A 25 5.22 -5.64 20.54
N GLU A 26 5.17 -4.32 20.68
CA GLU A 26 4.11 -3.50 20.07
C GLU A 26 4.41 -3.16 18.61
N TYR A 27 5.68 -2.93 18.25
CA TYR A 27 6.08 -2.66 16.86
C TYR A 27 5.76 -3.83 15.92
N SER A 28 6.04 -5.07 16.35
CA SER A 28 5.80 -6.30 15.57
C SER A 28 4.31 -6.54 15.25
N LYS A 29 3.38 -5.98 16.03
CA LYS A 29 1.95 -6.10 15.78
C LYS A 29 1.46 -5.18 14.66
N PHE A 30 2.12 -4.06 14.40
CA PHE A 30 1.70 -3.10 13.37
C PHE A 30 2.31 -3.37 11.99
N ASP A 31 3.42 -4.12 11.92
CA ASP A 31 4.08 -4.49 10.65
C ASP A 31 3.16 -5.26 9.68
N LYS A 32 2.32 -6.17 10.20
CA LYS A 32 1.29 -6.89 9.40
C LYS A 32 0.12 -6.03 8.92
N TYR A 33 -0.07 -4.84 9.49
CA TYR A 33 -1.11 -3.90 9.08
C TYR A 33 -0.59 -2.81 8.12
N LEU A 34 0.72 -2.78 7.83
CA LEU A 34 1.35 -1.75 7.00
C LEU A 34 1.63 -2.18 5.55
N VAL A 35 1.62 -3.48 5.23
CA VAL A 35 1.94 -3.97 3.88
C VAL A 35 1.04 -5.14 3.48
N PRO A 36 0.28 -5.05 2.36
CA PRO A 36 -0.61 -6.11 1.92
C PRO A 36 0.15 -7.38 1.46
N GLU A 37 -0.23 -8.55 1.98
CA GLU A 37 0.57 -9.81 1.88
C GLU A 37 0.59 -10.51 0.51
N ASN A 38 -0.18 -10.10 -0.49
CA ASN A 38 -0.02 -10.56 -1.88
C ASN A 38 -0.61 -9.55 -2.87
N ILE A 39 0.22 -9.04 -3.76
CA ILE A 39 -0.16 -8.13 -4.85
C ILE A 39 0.22 -8.83 -6.17
N GLU A 40 -0.73 -8.94 -7.10
CA GLU A 40 -0.43 -9.38 -8.46
C GLU A 40 -0.33 -8.17 -9.39
N GLN A 41 0.82 -7.96 -10.02
CA GLN A 41 1.02 -6.87 -10.97
C GLN A 41 1.16 -7.39 -12.39
N ARG A 42 0.44 -6.78 -13.34
CA ARG A 42 0.56 -7.02 -14.77
C ARG A 42 0.85 -5.72 -15.50
N LYS A 43 1.89 -5.74 -16.34
CA LYS A 43 2.26 -4.61 -17.19
C LYS A 43 1.83 -4.89 -18.63
N TYR A 44 1.13 -3.94 -19.21
CA TYR A 44 0.69 -3.96 -20.60
C TYR A 44 1.46 -2.89 -21.37
N ARG A 45 2.04 -3.28 -22.50
CA ARG A 45 2.68 -2.38 -23.47
C ARG A 45 1.90 -2.49 -24.77
N PHE A 46 1.47 -1.36 -25.31
CA PHE A 46 0.77 -1.27 -26.58
C PHE A 46 1.70 -0.67 -27.64
N GLU A 47 1.37 -0.92 -28.91
CA GLU A 47 2.17 -0.48 -30.07
C GLU A 47 2.21 1.04 -30.22
N ASN A 48 1.22 1.75 -29.66
CA ASN A 48 1.13 3.21 -29.67
C ASN A 48 2.08 3.91 -28.66
N GLY A 49 2.96 3.16 -28.00
CA GLY A 49 3.86 3.70 -26.98
C GLY A 49 3.21 3.94 -25.63
N TYR A 50 1.91 3.70 -25.46
CA TYR A 50 1.24 3.71 -24.16
C TYR A 50 1.15 2.31 -23.58
N GLY A 51 0.74 2.24 -22.32
CA GLY A 51 0.56 1.00 -21.59
C GLY A 51 -0.27 1.21 -20.33
N ALA A 52 -0.41 0.15 -19.57
CA ALA A 52 -1.02 0.19 -18.25
C ALA A 52 -0.29 -0.72 -17.28
N LEU A 53 -0.18 -0.29 -16.02
CA LEU A 53 0.14 -1.16 -14.90
C LEU A 53 -1.16 -1.51 -14.20
N VAL A 54 -1.53 -2.79 -14.18
CA VAL A 54 -2.67 -3.30 -13.43
C VAL A 54 -2.15 -4.00 -12.18
N THR A 55 -2.59 -3.52 -11.03
CA THR A 55 -2.24 -4.02 -9.70
C THR A 55 -3.49 -4.62 -9.09
N TYR A 56 -3.46 -5.91 -8.77
CA TYR A 56 -4.52 -6.58 -8.02
C TYR A 56 -4.11 -6.75 -6.57
N TYR A 57 -4.88 -6.12 -5.68
CA TYR A 57 -4.74 -6.21 -4.24
C TYR A 57 -5.63 -7.34 -3.73
N ARG A 58 -5.05 -8.53 -3.55
CA ARG A 58 -5.77 -9.70 -3.01
C ARG A 58 -6.46 -9.41 -1.66
N PRO A 59 -5.86 -8.67 -0.70
CA PRO A 59 -6.51 -8.42 0.59
C PRO A 59 -7.83 -7.65 0.50
N THR A 60 -7.95 -6.73 -0.46
CA THR A 60 -9.14 -5.90 -0.67
C THR A 60 -9.97 -6.33 -1.88
N ASN A 61 -9.51 -7.36 -2.60
CA ASN A 61 -10.06 -7.77 -3.90
C ASN A 61 -10.21 -6.58 -4.87
N THR A 62 -9.26 -5.64 -4.83
CA THR A 62 -9.28 -4.42 -5.63
C THR A 62 -8.34 -4.53 -6.79
N TYR A 63 -8.75 -4.04 -7.95
CA TYR A 63 -7.89 -3.78 -9.08
C TYR A 63 -7.64 -2.28 -9.19
N ASP A 64 -6.38 -1.92 -9.26
CA ASP A 64 -5.90 -0.60 -9.61
C ASP A 64 -5.25 -0.68 -10.98
N LEU A 65 -5.62 0.21 -11.89
CA LEU A 65 -5.01 0.37 -13.19
C LEU A 65 -4.46 1.78 -13.26
N ASN A 66 -3.19 1.90 -13.59
CA ASN A 66 -2.53 3.18 -13.82
C ASN A 66 -1.96 3.22 -15.24
N GLN A 67 -2.31 4.26 -15.99
CA GLN A 67 -1.77 4.49 -17.32
C GLN A 67 -0.27 4.81 -17.25
N ILE A 68 0.49 4.20 -18.16
CA ILE A 68 1.93 4.44 -18.33
C ILE A 68 2.25 4.83 -19.78
N LYS A 69 3.33 5.57 -19.98
CA LYS A 69 3.93 5.84 -21.31
C LYS A 69 5.31 5.19 -21.38
N TRP A 70 5.59 4.53 -22.50
CA TRP A 70 6.87 3.92 -22.78
C TRP A 70 7.78 4.91 -23.51
N ILE A 71 9.00 5.03 -23.02
CA ILE A 71 10.08 5.84 -23.60
C ILE A 71 11.26 4.89 -23.80
N GLY A 72 11.44 4.41 -25.03
CA GLY A 72 12.37 3.32 -25.34
C GLY A 72 11.98 2.03 -24.61
N ASP A 73 12.84 1.59 -23.69
CA ASP A 73 12.62 0.40 -22.85
C ASP A 73 12.15 0.73 -21.43
N GLN A 74 12.06 2.02 -21.09
CA GLN A 74 11.56 2.47 -19.80
C GLN A 74 10.09 2.87 -19.89
N ASN A 75 9.40 2.85 -18.75
CA ASN A 75 8.05 3.40 -18.63
C ASN A 75 7.99 4.44 -17.52
N ILE A 76 7.13 5.42 -17.72
CA ILE A 76 6.78 6.43 -16.73
C ILE A 76 5.28 6.38 -16.48
N PHE A 77 4.89 6.63 -15.23
CA PHE A 77 3.50 6.92 -14.92
C PHE A 77 3.14 8.28 -15.51
N ILE A 78 1.95 8.35 -16.11
CA ILE A 78 1.43 9.60 -16.65
C ILE A 78 0.10 9.92 -15.98
N ASP A 79 -0.17 11.21 -15.82
CA ASP A 79 -1.49 11.66 -15.41
C ASP A 79 -2.46 11.38 -16.56
N GLY A 80 -3.40 10.47 -16.33
CA GLY A 80 -4.15 9.82 -17.39
C GLY A 80 -5.23 8.90 -16.85
N ILE A 81 -5.51 7.82 -17.57
CA ILE A 81 -6.55 6.87 -17.17
C ILE A 81 -6.05 6.12 -15.93
N SER A 82 -6.76 6.32 -14.82
CA SER A 82 -6.60 5.56 -13.60
C SER A 82 -7.95 4.95 -13.23
N VAL A 83 -7.96 3.67 -12.89
CA VAL A 83 -9.18 2.94 -12.50
C VAL A 83 -8.89 2.16 -11.23
N ASP A 84 -9.63 2.46 -10.17
CA ASP A 84 -9.68 1.66 -8.95
C ASP A 84 -11.06 1.01 -8.86
N THR A 85 -11.13 -0.32 -8.86
CA THR A 85 -12.40 -1.06 -8.85
C THR A 85 -12.28 -2.42 -8.16
N THR A 86 -13.27 -2.73 -7.34
CA THR A 86 -13.40 -4.02 -6.64
C THR A 86 -14.33 -5.01 -7.34
N ASP A 87 -15.20 -4.53 -8.23
CA ASP A 87 -16.39 -5.29 -8.64
C ASP A 87 -16.51 -5.52 -10.15
N LYS A 88 -15.84 -4.69 -10.96
CA LYS A 88 -16.11 -4.63 -12.41
C LYS A 88 -14.82 -4.66 -13.20
N VAL A 89 -14.36 -5.88 -13.46
CA VAL A 89 -13.24 -6.17 -14.38
C VAL A 89 -13.47 -5.54 -15.76
N GLU A 90 -14.72 -5.38 -16.17
CA GLU A 90 -15.10 -4.70 -17.41
C GLU A 90 -14.54 -3.28 -17.51
N TYR A 91 -14.46 -2.52 -16.40
CA TYR A 91 -13.88 -1.18 -16.42
C TYR A 91 -12.38 -1.20 -16.68
N ILE A 92 -11.67 -2.21 -16.17
CA ILE A 92 -10.25 -2.41 -16.46
C ILE A 92 -10.07 -2.71 -17.95
N VAL A 93 -10.90 -3.59 -18.51
CA VAL A 93 -10.83 -3.95 -19.93
C VAL A 93 -11.16 -2.74 -20.82
N ALA A 94 -12.18 -1.96 -20.47
CA ALA A 94 -12.53 -0.73 -21.17
C ALA A 94 -11.38 0.29 -21.12
N ALA A 95 -10.79 0.51 -19.94
CA ALA A 95 -9.64 1.40 -19.76
C ALA A 95 -8.42 0.94 -20.58
N LEU A 96 -8.12 -0.36 -20.60
CA LEU A 96 -7.04 -0.91 -21.42
C LEU A 96 -7.29 -0.67 -22.92
N ASN A 97 -8.52 -0.85 -23.39
CA ASN A 97 -8.88 -0.56 -24.78
C ASN A 97 -8.75 0.93 -25.10
N GLU A 98 -9.19 1.81 -24.20
CA GLU A 98 -9.07 3.26 -24.39
C GLU A 98 -7.60 3.70 -24.45
N ILE A 99 -6.75 3.19 -23.56
CA ILE A 99 -5.30 3.43 -23.59
C ILE A 99 -4.70 2.91 -24.90
N LYS A 100 -5.09 1.73 -25.37
CA LYS A 100 -4.63 1.15 -26.63
C LYS A 100 -5.07 1.99 -27.84
N SER A 101 -6.23 2.63 -27.77
CA SER A 101 -6.78 3.47 -28.83
C SER A 101 -6.26 4.91 -28.82
N LYS A 102 -5.52 5.35 -27.81
CA LYS A 102 -4.85 6.66 -27.82
C LYS A 102 -3.89 6.77 -29.00
N LYS A 103 -3.91 7.91 -29.67
CA LYS A 103 -2.91 8.34 -30.64
C LYS A 103 -2.13 9.48 -29.99
N ASP A 104 -0.80 9.52 -30.17
CA ASP A 104 -0.06 10.76 -29.97
C ASP A 104 -0.60 11.72 -31.05
N ASP A 105 -1.29 12.78 -30.61
CA ASP A 105 -1.79 13.87 -31.45
C ASP A 105 -0.62 14.72 -31.97
#